data_AF-A0A9Q6HMM6-F1
#
_entry.id   AF-A0A9Q6HMM6-F1
#
_cell.length_a   1.000
_cell.length_b   1.000
_cell.length_c   1.000
_cell.angle_alpha   90.00
_cell.angle_beta   90.00
_cell.angle_gamma   90.00
#
_symmetry.space_group_name_H-M   'P 1'
#
loop_
_entity.id
_entity.type
_entity.pdbx_description
1 polymer ?
#
loop_
_entity_poly.entity_id
_entity_poly.type
_entity_poly.pdbx_seq_one_letter_code
_entity_poly.pdbx_strand_id
1 'polypeptide(L)'
;MMQITPSEVKTYLQLIKDENPLHNHIVPGQMIVQIVFAELKLKWSTYKIKYIESVEVNEFIHFEYIENEKVIVSNLDKRVKIHILKN
;
A
#
# COMPACT_ATOMS: atom_id res chain seq x y z
N MET A 1 0.17 0.71 12.79
CA MET A 1 -1.11 0.76 12.06
C MET A 1 -1.23 2.14 11.45
N MET A 2 -1.85 2.26 10.30
CA MET A 2 -2.07 3.55 9.64
C MET A 2 -3.41 3.57 8.90
N GLN A 3 -3.86 4.78 8.60
CA GLN A 3 -5.06 5.04 7.81
C GLN A 3 -4.67 6.02 6.71
N ILE A 4 -5.17 5.80 5.49
CA ILE A 4 -4.91 6.69 4.36
C ILE A 4 -6.20 7.44 4.05
N THR A 5 -6.14 8.76 4.16
CA THR A 5 -7.28 9.68 4.05
C THR A 5 -7.56 10.06 2.59
N PRO A 6 -8.80 10.53 2.28
CA PRO A 6 -9.13 11.00 0.93
C PRO A 6 -8.24 12.14 0.45
N SER A 7 -7.82 13.04 1.35
CA SER A 7 -6.93 14.17 1.02
C SER A 7 -5.52 13.71 0.64
N GLU A 8 -5.00 12.68 1.31
CA GLU A 8 -3.70 12.10 0.97
C GLU A 8 -3.75 11.39 -0.37
N VAL A 9 -4.81 10.62 -0.64
CA VAL A 9 -5.06 10.01 -1.96
C VAL A 9 -5.15 11.09 -3.03
N LYS A 10 -5.94 12.14 -2.83
CA LYS A 10 -6.07 13.24 -3.79
C LYS A 10 -4.72 13.91 -4.08
N THR A 11 -3.94 14.19 -3.06
CA THR A 11 -2.60 14.79 -3.19
C THR A 11 -1.68 13.88 -4.00
N TYR A 12 -1.71 12.58 -3.71
CA TYR A 12 -0.94 11.58 -4.44
C TYR A 12 -1.32 11.52 -5.93
N LEU A 13 -2.61 11.44 -6.24
CA LEU A 13 -3.12 11.37 -7.61
C LEU A 13 -2.72 12.60 -8.44
N GLN A 14 -2.70 13.80 -7.85
CA GLN A 14 -2.24 15.01 -8.52
C GLN A 14 -0.76 14.94 -8.91
N LEU A 15 0.09 14.32 -8.08
CA LEU A 15 1.52 14.16 -8.36
C LEU A 15 1.78 13.20 -9.52
N ILE A 16 1.05 12.08 -9.56
CA ILE A 16 1.22 11.05 -10.59
C ILE A 16 0.32 11.25 -11.82
N LYS A 17 -0.55 12.26 -11.78
CA LYS A 17 -1.55 12.59 -12.81
C LYS A 17 -2.44 11.40 -13.16
N ASP A 18 -2.88 10.67 -12.14
CA ASP A 18 -3.81 9.55 -12.29
C ASP A 18 -5.24 10.05 -12.03
N GLU A 19 -6.06 9.99 -13.08
CA GLU A 19 -7.46 10.44 -13.07
C GLU A 19 -8.45 9.27 -12.89
N ASN A 20 -7.97 8.09 -12.51
CA ASN A 20 -8.82 6.92 -12.36
C ASN A 20 -9.90 7.15 -11.27
N PRO A 21 -11.19 7.14 -11.63
CA PRO A 21 -12.28 7.46 -10.70
C PRO A 21 -12.45 6.43 -9.58
N LEU A 22 -11.85 5.23 -9.69
CA LEU A 22 -11.85 4.24 -8.62
C LEU A 22 -11.22 4.78 -7.33
N HIS A 23 -10.29 5.73 -7.44
CA HIS A 23 -9.59 6.29 -6.29
C HIS A 23 -10.41 7.26 -5.43
N ASN A 24 -11.68 7.47 -5.79
CA ASN A 24 -12.67 8.05 -4.88
C ASN A 24 -13.03 7.10 -3.72
N HIS A 25 -12.80 5.80 -3.89
CA HIS A 25 -13.20 4.76 -2.94
C HIS A 25 -12.03 3.90 -2.45
N ILE A 26 -11.04 3.63 -3.31
CA ILE A 26 -9.90 2.76 -2.98
C ILE A 26 -8.57 3.47 -3.07
N VAL A 27 -7.65 3.13 -2.19
CA VAL A 27 -6.29 3.64 -2.22
C VAL A 27 -5.52 3.04 -3.40
N PRO A 28 -4.75 3.83 -4.18
CA PRO A 28 -3.85 3.29 -5.19
C PRO A 28 -2.87 2.27 -4.58
N GLY A 29 -2.84 1.06 -5.14
CA GLY A 29 -1.95 0.00 -4.64
C GLY A 29 -0.47 0.42 -4.61
N GLN A 30 -0.03 1.19 -5.61
CA GLN A 30 1.32 1.75 -5.68
C GLN A 30 1.63 2.75 -4.56
N MET A 31 0.65 3.53 -4.10
CA MET A 31 0.82 4.46 -2.98
C MET A 31 1.13 3.68 -1.70
N ILE A 32 0.39 2.58 -1.46
CA ILE A 32 0.61 1.72 -0.29
C ILE A 32 2.02 1.11 -0.33
N VAL A 33 2.46 0.61 -1.49
CA VAL A 33 3.80 0.05 -1.66
C VAL A 33 4.87 1.11 -1.36
N GLN A 34 4.72 2.33 -1.86
CA GLN A 34 5.68 3.42 -1.62
C GLN A 34 5.75 3.82 -0.14
N ILE A 35 4.58 3.90 0.53
CA ILE A 35 4.50 4.14 1.97
C ILE A 35 5.26 3.04 2.74
N VAL A 36 4.99 1.77 2.42
CA VAL A 36 5.67 0.64 3.07
C VAL A 36 7.19 0.73 2.91
N PHE A 37 7.68 1.05 1.71
CA PHE A 37 9.11 1.22 1.47
C PHE A 37 9.71 2.37 2.28
N ALA A 38 8.99 3.49 2.40
CA ALA A 38 9.43 4.64 3.18
C ALA A 38 9.47 4.34 4.68
N GLU A 39 8.38 3.79 5.23
CA GLU A 39 8.22 3.49 6.65
C GLU A 39 9.21 2.42 7.13
N LEU A 40 9.40 1.36 6.33
CA LEU A 40 10.34 0.27 6.66
C LEU A 40 11.77 0.55 6.17
N LYS A 41 12.04 1.70 5.54
CA LYS A 41 13.33 2.09 4.96
C LYS A 41 13.93 1.00 4.05
N LEU A 42 13.07 0.33 3.28
CA LEU A 42 13.48 -0.75 2.38
C LEU A 42 14.29 -0.19 1.21
N LYS A 43 15.37 -0.89 0.86
CA LYS A 43 16.29 -0.51 -0.24
C LYS A 43 16.38 -1.58 -1.31
N TRP A 44 15.30 -2.33 -1.53
CA TRP A 44 15.27 -3.41 -2.51
C TRP A 44 15.36 -2.83 -3.93
N SER A 45 16.37 -3.27 -4.68
CA SER A 45 16.54 -2.88 -6.09
C SER A 45 15.51 -3.54 -7.00
N THR A 46 15.05 -4.74 -6.63
CA THR A 46 14.05 -5.50 -7.37
C THR A 46 13.08 -6.19 -6.42
N TYR A 47 11.80 -6.17 -6.78
CA TYR A 47 10.73 -6.76 -5.99
C TYR A 47 9.52 -7.08 -6.88
N LYS A 48 8.62 -7.92 -6.37
CA LYS A 48 7.34 -8.27 -6.97
C LYS A 48 6.22 -7.87 -6.02
N ILE A 49 5.12 -7.38 -6.60
CA ILE A 49 3.91 -7.04 -5.85
C ILE A 49 2.80 -8.00 -6.26
N LYS A 50 2.11 -8.55 -5.26
CA LYS A 50 0.87 -9.30 -5.45
C LYS A 50 -0.27 -8.59 -4.72
N TYR A 51 -1.15 -7.96 -5.48
CA TYR A 51 -2.39 -7.37 -4.99
C TYR A 51 -3.44 -8.47 -4.81
N ILE A 52 -4.01 -8.58 -3.61
CA ILE A 52 -4.97 -9.64 -3.23
C ILE A 52 -6.38 -9.05 -3.10
N GLU A 53 -6.50 -8.00 -2.29
CA GLU A 53 -7.75 -7.27 -2.08
C GLU A 53 -7.47 -5.76 -2.11
N SER A 54 -8.47 -4.97 -2.52
CA SER A 54 -8.40 -3.52 -2.45
C SER A 54 -8.35 -3.03 -0.99
N VAL A 55 -7.71 -1.88 -0.80
CA VAL A 55 -7.73 -1.13 0.45
C VAL A 55 -8.67 0.06 0.25
N GLU A 56 -9.70 0.16 1.07
CA GLU A 56 -10.63 1.29 1.04
C GLU A 56 -9.95 2.55 1.59
N VAL A 57 -10.37 3.71 1.10
CA VAL A 57 -9.97 4.98 1.71
C VAL A 57 -10.52 5.02 3.13
N ASN A 58 -9.71 5.48 4.08
CA ASN A 58 -9.96 5.41 5.53
C ASN A 58 -9.95 3.99 6.12
N GLU A 59 -9.59 2.94 5.38
CA GLU A 59 -9.33 1.63 5.98
C GLU A 59 -8.03 1.67 6.80
N PHE A 60 -8.07 1.05 7.98
CA PHE A 60 -6.86 0.85 8.78
C PHE A 60 -6.08 -0.36 8.26
N ILE A 61 -4.81 -0.13 7.95
CA ILE A 61 -3.87 -1.16 7.50
C ILE A 61 -2.66 -1.26 8.44
N HIS A 62 -2.09 -2.46 8.46
CA HIS A 62 -0.84 -2.78 9.11
C HIS A 62 0.07 -3.48 8.08
N PHE A 63 1.37 -3.26 8.20
CA PHE A 63 2.36 -3.97 7.42
C PHE A 63 3.37 -4.64 8.33
N GLU A 64 3.65 -5.90 8.04
CA GLU A 64 4.57 -6.77 8.78
C GLU A 64 5.73 -7.17 7.87
N TYR A 65 6.96 -6.99 8.36
CA TYR A 65 8.16 -7.38 7.65
C TYR A 65 8.66 -8.74 8.13
N ILE A 66 8.74 -9.70 7.21
CA ILE A 66 9.05 -11.10 7.48
C ILE A 66 10.41 -11.44 6.86
N GLU A 67 11.34 -11.87 7.73
CA GLU A 67 12.60 -12.57 7.39
C GLU A 67 13.46 -11.88 6.31
N ASN A 68 13.40 -10.56 6.19
CA ASN A 68 14.12 -9.77 5.18
C ASN A 68 13.74 -10.02 3.71
N GLU A 69 12.65 -10.72 3.44
CA GLU A 69 12.26 -11.12 2.08
C GLU A 69 10.84 -10.73 1.70
N LYS A 70 9.97 -10.49 2.68
CA LYS A 70 8.55 -10.28 2.41
C LYS A 70 7.95 -9.21 3.31
N VAL A 71 7.10 -8.37 2.74
CA VAL A 71 6.16 -7.54 3.50
C VAL A 71 4.74 -8.05 3.24
N ILE A 72 3.95 -8.16 4.30
CA ILE A 72 2.51 -8.42 4.21
C ILE A 72 1.78 -7.17 4.67
N VAL A 73 0.88 -6.66 3.83
CA VAL A 73 -0.07 -5.60 4.19
C VAL A 73 -1.42 -6.26 4.44
N SER A 74 -2.00 -6.01 5.61
CA SER A 74 -3.31 -6.54 6.02
C SER A 74 -4.14 -5.47 6.73
N ASN A 75 -5.44 -5.69 6.81
CA ASN A 75 -6.34 -4.84 7.59
C ASN A 75 -6.50 -5.34 9.04
N LEU A 76 -7.36 -4.66 9.82
CA LEU A 76 -7.62 -5.01 11.22
C LEU A 76 -8.18 -6.43 11.40
N ASP A 77 -8.93 -6.94 10.42
CA ASP A 77 -9.48 -8.30 10.41
C ASP A 77 -8.45 -9.35 9.95
N LYS A 78 -7.17 -8.96 9.82
CA LYS A 78 -6.08 -9.79 9.28
C LYS A 78 -6.30 -10.27 7.85
N ARG A 79 -7.21 -9.64 7.09
CA ARG A 79 -7.38 -9.92 5.67
C ARG A 79 -6.20 -9.34 4.92
N VAL A 80 -5.49 -10.19 4.18
CA VAL A 80 -4.32 -9.78 3.42
C VAL A 80 -4.74 -8.96 2.21
N LYS A 81 -4.13 -7.79 2.07
CA LYS A 81 -4.38 -6.85 0.98
C LYS A 81 -3.29 -6.92 -0.07
N ILE A 82 -2.03 -6.89 0.35
CA ILE A 82 -0.86 -6.86 -0.54
C ILE A 82 0.26 -7.75 0.00
N HIS A 83 0.94 -8.47 -0.89
CA HIS A 83 2.27 -9.01 -0.63
C HIS A 83 3.32 -8.27 -1.45
N ILE A 84 4.40 -7.88 -0.79
CA ILE A 84 5.60 -7.35 -1.42
C ILE A 84 6.70 -8.38 -1.20
N LEU A 85 7.27 -8.90 -2.28
CA LEU A 85 8.25 -9.97 -2.26
C LEU A 85 9.56 -9.44 -2.82
N LYS A 86 10.66 -9.58 -2.08
CA LYS A 86 11.99 -9.36 -2.62
C LYS A 86 12.27 -10.39 -3.71
N ASN A 87 12.93 -9.97 -4.78
CA ASN A 87 13.43 -10.89 -5.80
C ASN A 87 14.82 -11.44 -5.43
#